data_AF-A0A2V9BIG0-F1
#
_entry.id   AF-A0A2V9BIG0-F1
#
_cell.length_a   1.000
_cell.length_b   1.000
_cell.length_c   1.000
_cell.angle_alpha   90.00
_cell.angle_beta   90.00
_cell.angle_gamma   90.00
#
_symmetry.space_group_name_H-M   'P 1'
#
loop_
_entity.id
_entity.type
_entity.pdbx_description
1 polymer ?
#
loop_
_entity_poly.entity_id
_entity_poly.type
_entity_poly.pdbx_seq_one_letter_code
_entity_poly.pdbx_strand_id
1 'polypeptide(L)'
;MCWQWRRPTRRLRFRRRVGRRFSYQGLTYISSPNTPLFTHQYSHAWFDFRNKKDAFADYFQNSIKATTAHRLFCLSLAPQFSDYSDNLWGISSSDSKNGYVAWGGPPTIGPIDGSIVPCATAGSLPFLFTQAIQVLRWIRGHYPQAWQRYGYVDAFNPLSGWYDADVIGIDVGISILMAENQRTGFVWSTFMKDPDAQNGMSLAGFQPA
;
A
#
# COMPACT_ATOMS: atom_id res chain seq x y z
N MET A 1 -7.59 -0.62 -5.66
CA MET A 1 -8.68 -0.84 -6.65
C MET A 1 -8.11 -1.60 -7.84
N CYS A 2 -8.78 -2.63 -8.37
CA CYS A 2 -8.31 -3.36 -9.55
C CYS A 2 -9.29 -3.15 -10.72
N TRP A 3 -8.85 -2.44 -11.76
CA TRP A 3 -9.62 -2.19 -12.97
C TRP A 3 -9.29 -3.28 -14.00
N GLN A 4 -10.22 -4.19 -14.28
CA GLN A 4 -10.04 -5.20 -15.32
C GLN A 4 -10.60 -4.71 -16.65
N TRP A 5 -9.74 -4.57 -17.67
CA TRP A 5 -10.14 -4.32 -19.05
C TRP A 5 -10.67 -5.61 -19.69
N ARG A 6 -11.87 -5.57 -20.30
CA ARG A 6 -12.34 -6.60 -21.23
C ARG A 6 -12.47 -6.01 -22.63
N ARG A 7 -12.10 -6.82 -23.64
CA ARG A 7 -12.05 -6.45 -25.06
C ARG A 7 -13.40 -5.93 -25.60
N PRO A 8 -13.38 -5.05 -26.62
CA PRO A 8 -14.53 -4.20 -26.96
C PRO A 8 -15.49 -4.88 -27.93
N THR A 9 -16.70 -5.20 -27.47
CA THR A 9 -17.88 -5.33 -28.33
C THR A 9 -19.13 -4.81 -27.62
N ARG A 10 -19.71 -3.74 -28.17
CA ARG A 10 -21.03 -3.13 -27.90
C ARG A 10 -21.27 -2.56 -26.48
N ARG A 11 -21.33 -1.21 -26.40
CA ARG A 11 -21.59 -0.35 -25.22
C ARG A 11 -20.81 -0.79 -23.97
N LEU A 12 -19.66 -0.16 -23.73
CA LEU A 12 -18.93 -0.21 -22.47
C LEU A 12 -19.84 0.20 -21.31
N ARG A 13 -20.55 -0.75 -20.71
CA ARG A 13 -21.07 -0.60 -19.35
C ARG A 13 -19.92 -0.94 -18.42
N PHE A 14 -19.23 0.09 -17.94
CA PHE A 14 -18.31 -0.04 -16.81
C PHE A 14 -19.11 -0.52 -15.60
N ARG A 15 -19.11 -1.83 -15.33
CA ARG A 15 -19.69 -2.38 -14.11
C ARG A 15 -18.56 -2.55 -13.10
N ARG A 16 -18.40 -1.55 -12.22
CA ARG A 16 -17.40 -1.57 -11.16
C ARG A 16 -17.73 -2.69 -10.18
N ARG A 17 -16.80 -3.63 -10.00
CA ARG A 17 -16.87 -4.59 -8.88
C ARG A 17 -16.29 -3.91 -7.64
N VAL A 18 -17.15 -3.61 -6.68
CA VAL A 18 -16.73 -3.13 -5.36
C VAL A 18 -15.95 -4.26 -4.69
N GLY A 19 -14.89 -3.90 -3.94
CA GLY A 19 -14.17 -4.85 -3.10
C GLY A 19 -15.10 -5.52 -2.07
N ARG A 20 -14.61 -6.58 -1.42
CA ARG A 20 -15.33 -7.18 -0.29
C ARG A 20 -15.06 -6.39 0.98
N ARG A 21 -16.01 -6.39 1.92
CA ARG A 21 -15.79 -5.89 3.27
C ARG A 21 -14.99 -6.92 4.07
N PHE A 22 -13.99 -6.43 4.79
CA PHE A 22 -13.15 -7.17 5.72
C PHE A 22 -13.28 -6.54 7.10
N SER A 23 -13.18 -7.36 8.13
CA SER A 23 -13.15 -6.93 9.52
C SER A 23 -11.93 -7.55 10.20
N TYR A 24 -11.12 -6.73 10.87
CA TYR A 24 -9.98 -7.20 11.64
C TYR A 24 -9.80 -6.33 12.88
N GLN A 25 -9.80 -6.94 14.06
CA GLN A 25 -9.68 -6.25 15.36
C GLN A 25 -10.56 -4.99 15.48
N GLY A 26 -11.83 -5.08 15.08
CA GLY A 26 -12.80 -3.98 15.14
C GLY A 26 -12.74 -2.97 13.98
N LEU A 27 -11.75 -3.06 13.08
CA LEU A 27 -11.65 -2.22 11.89
C LEU A 27 -12.38 -2.86 10.72
N THR A 28 -13.33 -2.14 10.13
CA THR A 28 -14.04 -2.55 8.91
C THR A 28 -13.61 -1.71 7.70
N TYR A 29 -13.14 -2.38 6.65
CA TYR A 29 -12.66 -1.75 5.40
C TYR A 29 -13.04 -2.58 4.18
N ILE A 30 -13.02 -1.97 3.00
CA ILE A 30 -13.24 -2.59 1.70
C ILE A 30 -11.88 -2.84 1.05
N SER A 31 -11.64 -4.08 0.61
CA SER A 31 -10.44 -4.42 -0.16
C SER A 31 -10.74 -5.47 -1.23
N SER A 32 -9.77 -5.70 -2.10
CA SER A 32 -9.81 -6.82 -3.03
C SER A 32 -9.39 -8.09 -2.28
N PRO A 33 -10.10 -9.24 -2.46
CA PRO A 33 -9.67 -10.49 -1.87
C PRO A 33 -8.31 -10.93 -2.39
N ASN A 34 -7.48 -11.50 -1.51
CA ASN A 34 -6.15 -12.04 -1.85
C ASN A 34 -5.20 -11.00 -2.48
N THR A 35 -5.32 -9.73 -2.10
CA THR A 35 -4.40 -8.69 -2.57
C THR A 35 -3.62 -8.05 -1.41
N PRO A 36 -2.30 -7.86 -1.55
CA PRO A 36 -1.50 -7.13 -0.58
C PRO A 36 -1.79 -5.63 -0.48
N LEU A 37 -1.10 -4.97 0.45
CA LEU A 37 -1.33 -3.58 0.86
C LEU A 37 -1.18 -2.57 -0.29
N PHE A 38 -0.34 -2.84 -1.29
CA PHE A 38 -0.11 -1.93 -2.44
C PHE A 38 -1.40 -1.50 -3.15
N THR A 39 -2.45 -2.32 -3.09
CA THR A 39 -3.76 -2.01 -3.71
C THR A 39 -4.47 -0.80 -3.09
N HIS A 40 -4.06 -0.41 -1.88
CA HIS A 40 -4.48 0.80 -1.17
C HIS A 40 -3.54 1.99 -1.42
N GLN A 41 -2.45 1.80 -2.15
CA GLN A 41 -1.41 2.81 -2.35
C GLN A 41 -1.36 3.30 -3.79
N TYR A 42 -1.32 2.41 -4.78
CA TYR A 42 -0.93 2.78 -6.15
C TYR A 42 -1.88 3.76 -6.82
N SER A 43 -3.20 3.57 -6.68
CA SER A 43 -4.16 4.55 -7.20
C SER A 43 -4.12 5.87 -6.42
N HIS A 44 -3.81 5.81 -5.13
CA HIS A 44 -3.65 6.99 -4.28
C HIS A 44 -2.35 7.76 -4.56
N ALA A 45 -1.40 7.23 -5.33
CA ALA A 45 -0.24 8.02 -5.73
C ALA A 45 -0.62 9.22 -6.62
N TRP A 46 -1.68 9.07 -7.41
CA TRP A 46 -2.07 10.01 -8.45
C TRP A 46 -3.38 10.73 -8.14
N PHE A 47 -4.44 9.97 -7.87
CA PHE A 47 -5.76 10.53 -7.58
C PHE A 47 -5.86 10.97 -6.13
N ASP A 48 -6.27 12.23 -5.93
CA ASP A 48 -6.52 12.75 -4.59
C ASP A 48 -7.91 12.35 -4.11
N PHE A 49 -7.98 11.26 -3.34
CA PHE A 49 -9.21 10.78 -2.74
C PHE A 49 -9.59 11.48 -1.42
N ARG A 50 -8.79 12.43 -0.93
CA ARG A 50 -9.12 13.15 0.31
C ARG A 50 -10.41 13.94 0.13
N ASN A 51 -11.27 13.89 1.15
CA ASN A 51 -12.56 14.57 1.21
C ASN A 51 -13.51 14.18 0.06
N LYS A 52 -13.38 12.96 -0.47
CA LYS A 52 -14.19 12.46 -1.58
C LYS A 52 -14.68 11.04 -1.30
N LYS A 53 -15.91 10.77 -1.68
CA LYS A 53 -16.53 9.44 -1.61
C LYS A 53 -17.31 9.15 -2.89
N ASP A 54 -17.55 7.87 -3.15
CA ASP A 54 -18.55 7.44 -4.11
C ASP A 54 -19.72 6.76 -3.39
N ALA A 55 -20.58 6.05 -4.13
CA ALA A 55 -21.71 5.28 -3.58
C ALA A 55 -21.30 4.14 -2.61
N PHE A 56 -20.01 3.82 -2.50
CA PHE A 56 -19.51 2.65 -1.77
C PHE A 56 -18.62 3.03 -0.59
N ALA A 57 -17.72 4.00 -0.74
CA ALA A 57 -16.79 4.39 0.32
C ALA A 57 -16.16 5.78 0.14
N ASP A 58 -15.72 6.35 1.26
CA ASP A 58 -14.56 7.25 1.29
C ASP A 58 -13.28 6.38 1.23
N TYR A 59 -12.56 6.44 0.11
CA TYR A 59 -11.41 5.57 -0.12
C TYR A 59 -10.16 5.99 0.65
N PHE A 60 -10.04 7.27 0.99
CA PHE A 60 -8.92 7.73 1.82
C PHE A 60 -9.06 7.19 3.24
N GLN A 61 -10.25 7.35 3.84
CA GLN A 61 -10.57 6.77 5.15
C GLN A 61 -10.53 5.24 5.13
N ASN A 62 -10.95 4.62 4.02
CA ASN A 62 -10.85 3.19 3.84
C ASN A 62 -9.39 2.70 3.85
N SER A 63 -8.48 3.40 3.16
CA SER A 63 -7.06 3.06 3.12
C SER A 63 -6.35 3.34 4.45
N ILE A 64 -6.78 4.32 5.24
CA ILE A 64 -6.36 4.48 6.64
C ILE A 64 -6.73 3.22 7.44
N LYS A 65 -8.00 2.79 7.39
CA LYS A 65 -8.47 1.59 8.12
C LYS A 65 -7.74 0.33 7.66
N ALA A 66 -7.55 0.13 6.36
CA ALA A 66 -6.83 -1.01 5.81
C ALA A 66 -5.35 -1.04 6.23
N THR A 67 -4.68 0.12 6.21
CA THR A 67 -3.28 0.24 6.65
C THR A 67 -3.14 -0.03 8.15
N THR A 68 -4.05 0.50 8.98
CA THR A 68 -4.06 0.21 10.42
C THR A 68 -4.32 -1.26 10.69
N ALA A 69 -5.27 -1.88 9.99
CA ALA A 69 -5.53 -3.31 10.10
C ALA A 69 -4.31 -4.15 9.68
N HIS A 70 -3.61 -3.75 8.61
CA HIS A 70 -2.39 -4.40 8.16
C HIS A 70 -1.26 -4.29 9.18
N ARG A 71 -1.07 -3.13 9.81
CA ARG A 71 -0.11 -2.96 10.91
C ARG A 71 -0.42 -3.89 12.07
N LEU A 72 -1.67 -3.87 12.57
CA LEU A 72 -2.09 -4.75 13.67
C LEU A 72 -1.92 -6.23 13.31
N PHE A 73 -2.18 -6.59 12.05
CA PHE A 73 -1.93 -7.93 11.53
C PHE A 73 -0.46 -8.30 11.60
N CYS A 74 0.46 -7.45 11.11
CA CYS A 74 1.89 -7.70 11.23
C CYS A 74 2.31 -7.87 12.71
N LEU A 75 1.86 -6.99 13.60
CA LEU A 75 2.19 -7.11 15.03
C LEU A 75 1.67 -8.41 15.66
N SER A 76 0.51 -8.91 15.22
CA SER A 76 -0.03 -10.19 15.69
C SER A 76 0.83 -11.41 15.29
N LEU A 77 1.72 -11.25 14.30
CA LEU A 77 2.63 -12.30 13.85
C LEU A 77 3.96 -12.30 14.63
N ALA A 78 4.18 -11.35 15.55
CA ALA A 78 5.41 -11.28 16.36
C ALA A 78 5.76 -12.59 17.11
N PRO A 79 4.80 -13.40 17.61
CA PRO A 79 5.13 -14.71 18.20
C PRO A 79 5.76 -15.71 17.21
N GLN A 80 5.58 -15.52 15.91
CA GLN A 80 6.16 -16.34 14.84
C GLN A 80 7.42 -15.68 14.25
N PHE A 81 7.46 -14.35 14.18
CA PHE A 81 8.55 -13.57 13.62
C PHE A 81 8.98 -12.48 14.62
N SER A 82 10.00 -12.76 15.42
CA SER A 82 10.39 -11.95 16.58
C SER A 82 10.79 -10.52 16.28
N ASP A 83 11.20 -10.22 15.04
CA ASP A 83 11.56 -8.87 14.61
C ASP A 83 10.35 -7.96 14.36
N TYR A 84 9.17 -8.54 14.14
CA TYR A 84 7.96 -7.74 13.94
C TYR A 84 7.57 -7.00 15.22
N SER A 85 7.51 -5.68 15.11
CA SER A 85 7.24 -4.78 16.22
C SER A 85 6.68 -3.46 15.73
N ASP A 86 6.35 -2.55 16.66
CA ASP A 86 5.92 -1.19 16.30
C ASP A 86 6.98 -0.42 15.49
N ASN A 87 8.26 -0.79 15.64
CA ASN A 87 9.40 -0.24 14.93
C ASN A 87 9.69 -0.93 13.59
N LEU A 88 9.14 -2.12 13.36
CA LEU A 88 9.47 -2.90 12.17
C LEU A 88 8.28 -3.77 11.77
N TRP A 89 7.50 -3.28 10.81
CA TRP A 89 6.36 -3.97 10.24
C TRP A 89 6.17 -3.56 8.78
N GLY A 90 5.33 -4.29 8.06
CA GLY A 90 4.93 -3.96 6.71
C GLY A 90 5.41 -4.99 5.70
N ILE A 91 4.45 -5.67 5.08
CA ILE A 91 4.69 -6.61 3.99
C ILE A 91 3.72 -6.32 2.85
N SER A 92 4.21 -6.44 1.63
CA SER A 92 3.45 -6.33 0.40
C SER A 92 4.09 -7.23 -0.65
N SER A 93 3.48 -7.39 -1.81
CA SER A 93 4.13 -8.07 -2.94
C SER A 93 5.57 -7.57 -3.15
N SER A 94 6.52 -8.49 -3.15
CA SER A 94 7.95 -8.19 -3.30
C SER A 94 8.70 -9.43 -3.79
N ASP A 95 9.97 -9.26 -4.09
CA ASP A 95 10.92 -10.36 -4.18
C ASP A 95 11.21 -10.97 -2.79
N SER A 96 11.79 -12.16 -2.82
CA SER A 96 12.21 -12.93 -1.66
C SER A 96 13.43 -13.77 -2.00
N LYS A 97 14.04 -14.38 -0.99
CA LYS A 97 15.10 -15.39 -1.19
C LYS A 97 14.70 -16.52 -2.15
N ASN A 98 13.40 -16.82 -2.26
CA ASN A 98 12.86 -17.90 -3.10
C ASN A 98 12.11 -17.39 -4.35
N GLY A 99 12.30 -16.12 -4.72
CA GLY A 99 11.62 -15.46 -5.83
C GLY A 99 10.41 -14.63 -5.41
N TYR A 100 9.62 -14.15 -6.38
CA TYR A 100 8.50 -13.25 -6.12
C TYR A 100 7.39 -13.87 -5.24
N VAL A 101 6.95 -13.14 -4.22
CA VAL A 101 5.87 -13.54 -3.33
C VAL A 101 4.85 -12.42 -3.16
N ALA A 102 3.57 -12.75 -3.33
CA ALA A 102 2.47 -11.90 -2.90
C ALA A 102 2.11 -12.26 -1.46
N TRP A 103 2.67 -11.54 -0.49
CA TRP A 103 2.35 -11.71 0.93
C TRP A 103 1.68 -10.48 1.54
N GLY A 104 0.86 -10.71 2.56
CA GLY A 104 0.13 -9.64 3.22
C GLY A 104 -1.01 -10.14 4.10
N GLY A 105 -1.92 -9.22 4.39
CA GLY A 105 -3.14 -9.48 5.13
C GLY A 105 -3.66 -8.23 5.82
N PRO A 106 -4.70 -8.36 6.65
CA PRO A 106 -5.46 -9.58 6.96
C PRO A 106 -6.60 -9.85 5.95
N PRO A 107 -7.01 -11.12 5.72
CA PRO A 107 -6.43 -12.38 6.23
C PRO A 107 -5.05 -12.67 5.63
N THR A 108 -4.31 -13.63 6.19
CA THR A 108 -2.98 -14.01 5.68
C THR A 108 -3.00 -14.35 4.19
N ILE A 109 -2.08 -13.75 3.45
CA ILE A 109 -1.80 -14.01 2.04
C ILE A 109 -0.34 -14.40 1.94
N GLY A 110 -0.05 -15.48 1.20
CA GLY A 110 1.31 -15.95 0.93
C GLY A 110 2.02 -16.60 2.12
N PRO A 111 3.19 -17.22 1.88
CA PRO A 111 4.04 -17.78 2.91
C PRO A 111 4.83 -16.68 3.64
N ILE A 112 4.21 -15.99 4.60
CA ILE A 112 4.90 -14.99 5.42
C ILE A 112 6.06 -15.67 6.17
N ASP A 113 7.24 -15.08 6.11
CA ASP A 113 8.49 -15.65 6.65
C ASP A 113 9.29 -14.67 7.53
N GLY A 114 8.70 -13.52 7.87
CA GLY A 114 9.34 -12.44 8.62
C GLY A 114 10.06 -11.41 7.76
N SER A 115 9.96 -11.48 6.43
CA SER A 115 10.46 -10.44 5.54
C SER A 115 9.79 -9.09 5.79
N ILE A 116 10.52 -8.00 5.56
CA ILE A 116 10.06 -6.63 5.61
C ILE A 116 10.15 -6.06 4.20
N VAL A 117 9.07 -5.40 3.77
CA VAL A 117 8.97 -4.76 2.46
C VAL A 117 8.82 -3.26 2.70
N PRO A 118 9.92 -2.47 2.63
CA PRO A 118 9.90 -1.05 3.01
C PRO A 118 8.87 -0.21 2.26
N CYS A 119 8.55 -0.57 1.00
CA CYS A 119 7.53 0.12 0.21
C CYS A 119 6.13 0.04 0.87
N ALA A 120 5.85 -0.99 1.68
CA ALA A 120 4.57 -1.16 2.35
C ALA A 120 4.33 -0.04 3.36
N THR A 121 5.35 0.41 4.09
CA THR A 121 5.22 1.55 5.01
C THR A 121 5.45 2.88 4.31
N ALA A 122 6.40 2.97 3.37
CA ALA A 122 6.63 4.19 2.60
C ALA A 122 5.42 4.62 1.75
N GLY A 123 4.80 3.69 1.04
CA GLY A 123 3.55 3.92 0.30
C GLY A 123 2.35 4.25 1.20
N SER A 124 2.48 4.04 2.52
CA SER A 124 1.43 4.29 3.51
C SER A 124 1.61 5.59 4.29
N LEU A 125 2.63 6.41 3.98
CA LEU A 125 2.91 7.66 4.67
C LEU A 125 1.71 8.61 4.77
N PRO A 126 0.86 8.78 3.73
CA PRO A 126 -0.33 9.63 3.86
C PRO A 126 -1.47 9.06 4.70
N PHE A 127 -1.46 7.75 4.98
CA PHE A 127 -2.54 7.08 5.70
C PHE A 127 -2.23 6.89 7.18
N LEU A 128 -0.96 6.61 7.50
CA LEU A 128 -0.53 6.28 8.85
C LEU A 128 0.88 6.85 9.12
N PHE A 129 1.02 8.17 8.99
CA PHE A 129 2.31 8.85 8.95
C PHE A 129 3.24 8.51 10.12
N THR A 130 2.78 8.71 11.37
CA THR A 130 3.62 8.55 12.57
C THR A 130 4.22 7.15 12.66
N GLN A 131 3.42 6.12 12.44
CA GLN A 131 3.85 4.72 12.53
C GLN A 131 4.67 4.31 11.31
N ALA A 132 4.32 4.79 10.10
CA ALA A 132 5.06 4.48 8.89
C ALA A 132 6.46 5.13 8.88
N ILE A 133 6.56 6.41 9.22
CA ILE A 133 7.86 7.11 9.23
C ILE A 133 8.78 6.58 10.34
N GLN A 134 8.21 6.10 11.46
CA GLN A 134 8.95 5.41 12.50
C GLN A 134 9.64 4.16 11.97
N VAL A 135 8.93 3.30 11.23
CA VAL A 135 9.53 2.10 10.60
C VAL A 135 10.64 2.48 9.64
N LEU A 136 10.41 3.42 8.73
CA LEU A 136 11.42 3.81 7.74
C LEU A 136 12.69 4.34 8.43
N ARG A 137 12.54 5.20 9.44
CA ARG A 137 13.69 5.69 10.23
C ARG A 137 14.39 4.57 10.99
N TRP A 138 13.63 3.63 11.55
CA TRP A 138 14.19 2.46 12.24
C TRP A 138 15.01 1.60 11.29
N ILE A 139 14.47 1.29 10.10
CA ILE A 139 15.18 0.57 9.02
C ILE A 139 16.49 1.27 8.71
N ARG A 140 16.45 2.58 8.44
CA ARG A 140 17.64 3.37 8.10
C ARG A 140 18.70 3.38 9.21
N GLY A 141 18.30 3.31 10.48
CA GLY A 141 19.21 3.36 11.62
C GLY A 141 19.80 1.99 12.01
N HIS A 142 19.06 0.91 11.83
CA HIS A 142 19.41 -0.41 12.37
C HIS A 142 19.73 -1.46 11.30
N TYR A 143 19.33 -1.22 10.04
CA TYR A 143 19.54 -2.14 8.91
C TYR A 143 20.22 -1.39 7.76
N PRO A 144 21.50 -1.03 7.89
CA PRO A 144 22.21 -0.20 6.89
C PRO A 144 22.25 -0.84 5.50
N GLN A 145 22.23 -2.17 5.41
CA GLN A 145 22.19 -2.91 4.13
C GLN A 145 20.84 -2.77 3.40
N ALA A 146 19.77 -2.39 4.11
CA ALA A 146 18.47 -2.13 3.51
C ALA A 146 18.39 -0.76 2.82
N TRP A 147 19.41 0.10 2.93
CA TRP A 147 19.47 1.40 2.25
C TRP A 147 20.66 1.46 1.29
N GLN A 148 20.35 1.49 0.00
CA GLN A 148 21.34 1.46 -1.09
C GLN A 148 21.23 2.71 -1.98
N ARG A 149 21.87 2.66 -3.16
CA ARG A 149 21.97 3.77 -4.12
C ARG A 149 20.64 4.43 -4.46
N TYR A 150 19.57 3.64 -4.57
CA TYR A 150 18.24 4.11 -4.99
C TYR A 150 17.22 4.21 -3.85
N GLY A 151 17.67 4.15 -2.59
CA GLY A 151 16.82 4.18 -1.40
C GLY A 151 16.72 2.80 -0.76
N TYR A 152 15.53 2.47 -0.24
CA TYR A 152 15.33 1.17 0.37
C TYR A 152 15.37 0.04 -0.66
N VAL A 153 15.92 -1.12 -0.28
CA VAL A 153 15.78 -2.38 -1.04
C VAL A 153 14.32 -2.81 -1.14
N ASP A 154 14.01 -3.69 -2.09
CA ASP A 154 12.66 -4.20 -2.31
C ASP A 154 12.13 -4.93 -1.07
N ALA A 155 12.92 -5.90 -0.58
CA ALA A 155 12.65 -6.61 0.65
C ALA A 155 13.94 -6.99 1.37
N PHE A 156 13.81 -7.31 2.65
CA PHE A 156 14.88 -7.96 3.41
C PHE A 156 14.26 -8.79 4.53
N ASN A 157 14.97 -9.79 5.03
CA ASN A 157 14.50 -10.64 6.11
C ASN A 157 15.52 -10.62 7.26
N PRO A 158 15.24 -9.88 8.34
CA PRO A 158 16.11 -9.79 9.52
C PRO A 158 16.48 -11.15 10.14
N LEU A 159 15.54 -12.09 10.18
CA LEU A 159 15.72 -13.41 10.80
C LEU A 159 16.73 -14.28 10.05
N SER A 160 16.83 -14.12 8.73
CA SER A 160 17.74 -14.89 7.88
C SER A 160 18.98 -14.10 7.43
N GLY A 161 19.01 -12.79 7.67
CA GLY A 161 20.06 -11.89 7.18
C GLY A 161 20.04 -11.68 5.65
N TRP A 162 18.96 -12.05 4.96
CA TRP A 162 18.83 -11.86 3.52
C TRP A 162 18.38 -10.43 3.19
N TYR A 163 18.96 -9.85 2.14
CA TYR A 163 18.59 -8.55 1.60
C TYR A 163 18.49 -8.68 0.09
N ASP A 164 17.50 -8.02 -0.48
CA ASP A 164 17.38 -7.97 -1.92
C ASP A 164 18.55 -7.21 -2.56
N ALA A 165 19.03 -7.74 -3.69
CA ALA A 165 20.04 -7.10 -4.52
C ALA A 165 19.41 -6.24 -5.62
N ASP A 166 18.14 -6.50 -5.95
CA ASP A 166 17.41 -5.81 -6.99
C ASP A 166 16.72 -4.55 -6.48
N VAL A 167 16.45 -3.65 -7.42
CA VAL A 167 15.71 -2.42 -7.17
C VAL A 167 14.49 -2.39 -8.07
N ILE A 168 13.33 -2.50 -7.45
CA ILE A 168 12.06 -2.59 -8.17
C ILE A 168 11.43 -1.19 -8.28
N GLY A 169 11.26 -0.75 -9.52
CA GLY A 169 10.78 0.61 -9.82
C GLY A 169 9.37 0.92 -9.31
N ILE A 170 8.49 -0.08 -9.21
CA ILE A 170 7.14 0.11 -8.64
C ILE A 170 7.19 0.40 -7.13
N ASP A 171 8.16 -0.17 -6.43
CA ASP A 171 8.30 -0.12 -4.97
C ASP A 171 9.05 1.15 -4.53
N VAL A 172 10.13 1.51 -5.24
CA VAL A 172 10.79 2.81 -5.07
C VAL A 172 9.87 3.95 -5.50
N GLY A 173 9.15 3.76 -6.62
CA GLY A 173 8.24 4.75 -7.19
C GLY A 173 7.10 5.10 -6.23
N ILE A 174 6.42 4.10 -5.66
CA ILE A 174 5.34 4.39 -4.70
C ILE A 174 5.88 5.09 -3.44
N SER A 175 7.08 4.72 -2.99
CA SER A 175 7.71 5.28 -1.80
C SER A 175 7.92 6.78 -1.94
N ILE A 176 8.50 7.23 -3.05
CA ILE A 176 8.78 8.65 -3.27
C ILE A 176 7.51 9.47 -3.55
N LEU A 177 6.58 8.93 -4.35
CA LEU A 177 5.33 9.64 -4.69
C LEU A 177 4.46 9.87 -3.44
N MET A 178 4.34 8.85 -2.58
CA MET A 178 3.54 8.95 -1.37
C MET A 178 4.21 9.78 -0.28
N ALA A 179 5.55 9.77 -0.20
CA ALA A 179 6.29 10.69 0.65
C ALA A 179 6.05 12.16 0.26
N GLU A 180 6.09 12.48 -1.05
CA GLU A 180 5.85 13.84 -1.52
C GLU A 180 4.38 14.26 -1.32
N ASN A 181 3.43 13.37 -1.62
CA ASN A 181 2.02 13.62 -1.34
C ASN A 181 1.75 13.90 0.15
N GLN A 182 2.40 13.17 1.04
CA GLN A 182 2.29 13.42 2.48
C GLN A 182 2.90 14.77 2.90
N ARG A 183 4.00 15.20 2.27
CA ARG A 183 4.69 16.44 2.63
C ARG A 183 4.00 17.69 2.13
N THR A 184 3.58 17.69 0.86
CA THR A 184 3.11 18.90 0.17
C THR A 184 1.81 18.66 -0.61
N GLY A 185 1.48 17.41 -0.92
CA GLY A 185 0.41 17.09 -1.87
C GLY A 185 0.75 17.44 -3.32
N PHE A 186 2.03 17.58 -3.67
CA PHE A 186 2.44 18.04 -5.01
C PHE A 186 1.97 17.11 -6.13
N VAL A 187 2.12 15.79 -5.99
CA VAL A 187 1.71 14.84 -7.05
C VAL A 187 0.19 14.90 -7.24
N TRP A 188 -0.57 14.86 -6.14
CA TRP A 188 -2.01 15.04 -6.14
C TRP A 188 -2.46 16.35 -6.79
N SER A 189 -1.93 17.48 -6.34
CA SER A 189 -2.32 18.80 -6.86
C SER A 189 -1.92 18.98 -8.32
N THR A 190 -0.87 18.30 -8.78
CA THR A 190 -0.44 18.34 -10.18
C THR A 190 -1.33 17.45 -11.05
N PHE A 191 -1.51 16.18 -10.67
CA PHE A 191 -2.32 15.23 -11.43
C PHE A 191 -3.78 15.65 -11.53
N MET A 192 -4.34 16.19 -10.44
CA MET A 192 -5.74 16.63 -10.39
C MET A 192 -6.03 17.93 -11.18
N LYS A 193 -5.02 18.58 -11.79
CA LYS A 193 -5.25 19.68 -12.75
C LYS A 193 -5.75 19.18 -14.11
N ASP A 194 -5.51 17.92 -14.43
CA ASP A 194 -5.93 17.32 -15.70
C ASP A 194 -7.48 17.23 -15.76
N PRO A 195 -8.13 17.88 -16.75
CA PRO A 195 -9.58 17.79 -16.94
C PRO A 195 -10.09 16.36 -17.13
N ASP A 196 -9.30 15.48 -17.75
CA ASP A 196 -9.69 14.08 -17.95
C ASP A 196 -9.67 13.29 -16.64
N ALA A 197 -8.71 13.58 -15.74
CA ALA A 197 -8.69 13.00 -14.41
C ALA A 197 -9.92 13.43 -13.59
N GLN A 198 -10.27 14.71 -13.63
CA GLN A 198 -11.45 15.25 -12.96
C GLN A 198 -12.74 14.65 -13.53
N ASN A 199 -12.88 14.61 -14.86
CA ASN A 199 -14.01 14.01 -15.55
C ASN A 199 -14.13 12.52 -15.21
N GLY A 200 -13.01 11.79 -15.21
CA GLY A 200 -12.96 10.37 -14.83
C GLY A 200 -13.48 10.13 -13.41
N MET A 201 -13.08 10.98 -12.44
CA MET A 201 -13.62 10.90 -11.07
C MET A 201 -15.13 11.21 -11.02
N SER A 202 -15.58 12.23 -11.75
CA SER A 202 -17.01 12.58 -11.82
C SER A 202 -17.84 11.44 -12.41
N LEU A 203 -17.43 10.87 -13.54
CA LEU A 203 -18.08 9.73 -14.19
C LEU A 203 -18.04 8.46 -13.33
N ALA A 204 -17.03 8.30 -12.48
CA ALA A 204 -16.95 7.22 -11.50
C ALA A 204 -17.85 7.45 -10.27
N GLY A 205 -18.54 8.59 -10.18
CA GLY A 205 -19.51 8.92 -9.14
C GLY A 205 -18.88 9.51 -7.88
N PHE A 206 -17.68 10.07 -7.96
CA PHE A 206 -17.06 10.75 -6.82
C PHE A 206 -17.71 12.10 -6.55
N GLN A 207 -18.00 12.35 -5.28
CA GLN A 207 -18.57 13.58 -4.75
C GLN A 207 -17.87 13.95 -3.43
N PRO A 208 -18.02 15.19 -2.93
CA PRO A 208 -17.52 15.56 -1.61
C PRO A 208 -18.00 14.59 -0.52
N ALA A 209 -17.09 14.21 0.39
CA ALA A 209 -17.35 13.26 1.48
C ALA A 209 -18.18 13.88 2.61
#